data_AF-A0A920UN73-F1
#
_entry.id   AF-A0A920UN73-F1
#
_cell.length_a   1.000
_cell.length_b   1.000
_cell.length_c   1.000
_cell.angle_alpha   90.00
_cell.angle_beta   90.00
_cell.angle_gamma   90.00
#
_symmetry.space_group_name_H-M   'P 1'
#
loop_
_entity.id
_entity.type
_entity.pdbx_description
1 polymer ?
#
loop_
_entity_poly.entity_id
_entity_poly.type
_entity_poly.pdbx_seq_one_letter_code
_entity_poly.pdbx_strand_id
1 'polypeptide(L)'
;MVEELYPKHFKSEFERMGVYFPHCDCTSPYNIISKTPIRSLEDLNGIKIRATGGLTAEIFRELGAAPVAIAAAETYPAFSEAS
;
A
#
# COMPACT_ATOMS: atom_id res chain seq x y z
N MET A 1 7.85 4.88 -20.04
CA MET A 1 7.00 3.88 -19.36
C MET A 1 5.52 4.12 -19.65
N VAL A 2 4.93 5.25 -19.25
CA VAL A 2 3.49 5.56 -19.47
C VAL A 2 3.12 5.66 -20.94
N GLU A 3 3.91 6.38 -21.75
CA GLU A 3 3.66 6.54 -23.19
C GLU A 3 3.65 5.21 -23.97
N GLU A 4 4.38 4.19 -23.50
CA GLU A 4 4.41 2.88 -24.13
C GLU A 4 3.33 1.93 -23.60
N LEU A 5 3.01 2.01 -22.30
CA LEU A 5 2.01 1.17 -21.64
C LEU A 5 0.58 1.63 -21.90
N TYR A 6 0.36 2.94 -22.00
CA TYR A 6 -0.96 3.53 -22.20
C TYR A 6 -1.66 2.99 -23.45
N PRO A 7 -1.09 3.07 -24.67
CA PRO A 7 -1.75 2.57 -25.87
C PRO A 7 -1.91 1.04 -25.90
N LYS A 8 -1.09 0.29 -25.15
CA LYS A 8 -1.10 -1.19 -25.15
C LYS A 8 -2.08 -1.80 -24.16
N HIS A 9 -2.24 -1.21 -22.97
CA HIS A 9 -2.95 -1.86 -21.87
C HIS A 9 -4.02 -1.00 -21.19
N PHE A 10 -3.93 0.32 -21.27
CA PHE A 10 -4.77 1.21 -20.45
C PHE A 10 -5.72 2.08 -21.27
N LYS A 11 -5.44 2.30 -22.57
CA LYS A 11 -6.22 3.19 -23.43
C LYS A 11 -7.71 2.87 -23.46
N SER A 12 -8.09 1.60 -23.64
CA SER A 12 -9.51 1.22 -23.76
C SER A 12 -10.32 1.48 -22.48
N GLU A 13 -9.71 1.25 -21.31
CA GLU A 13 -10.39 1.44 -20.02
C GLU A 13 -10.47 2.91 -19.64
N PHE A 14 -9.38 3.67 -19.81
CA PHE A 14 -9.35 5.10 -19.47
C PHE A 14 -10.23 5.92 -20.44
N GLU A 15 -10.23 5.63 -21.75
CA GLU A 15 -11.11 6.31 -22.71
C GLU A 15 -12.60 5.93 -22.53
N ARG A 16 -12.93 4.69 -22.11
CA ARG A 16 -14.30 4.32 -21.69
C ARG A 16 -14.80 5.17 -20.53
N MET A 17 -13.90 5.57 -19.63
CA MET A 17 -14.20 6.44 -18.50
C MET A 17 -14.12 7.94 -18.86
N GLY A 18 -13.82 8.29 -20.12
CA GLY A 18 -13.71 9.67 -20.59
C GLY A 18 -12.48 10.42 -20.07
N VAL A 19 -11.45 9.71 -19.61
CA VAL A 19 -10.24 10.28 -19.01
C VAL A 19 -8.98 9.86 -19.77
N TYR A 20 -7.96 10.72 -19.74
CA TYR A 20 -6.63 10.41 -20.25
C TYR A 20 -5.70 10.08 -19.08
N PHE A 21 -4.74 9.18 -19.29
CA PHE A 21 -3.74 8.79 -18.29
C PHE A 21 -2.38 9.43 -18.64
N PRO A 22 -2.13 10.67 -18.21
CA PRO A 22 -0.95 11.42 -18.65
C PRO A 22 0.34 10.91 -17.98
N HIS A 23 0.23 10.32 -16.80
CA HIS A 23 1.38 10.03 -15.97
C HIS A 23 1.13 8.91 -14.94
N CYS A 24 2.20 8.21 -14.58
CA CYS A 24 2.25 7.18 -13.55
C CYS A 24 3.60 7.28 -12.87
N ASP A 25 3.57 7.60 -11.58
CA ASP A 25 4.75 7.60 -10.72
C ASP A 25 4.86 6.28 -9.98
N CYS A 26 6.09 5.83 -9.77
CA CYS A 26 6.39 4.77 -8.83
C CYS A 26 7.03 5.40 -7.59
N THR A 27 6.42 5.16 -6.42
CA THR A 27 7.06 5.51 -5.15
C THR A 27 8.20 4.52 -4.86
N SER A 28 9.13 4.93 -4.00
CA SER A 28 10.16 4.04 -3.47
C SER A 28 9.54 2.77 -2.85
N PRO A 29 10.29 1.66 -2.77
CA PRO A 29 9.83 0.44 -2.11
C PRO A 29 9.33 0.71 -0.69
N TYR A 30 8.21 0.12 -0.34
CA TYR A 30 7.64 0.21 0.99
C TYR A 30 8.41 -0.67 1.96
N ASN A 31 8.75 -0.13 3.13
CA ASN A 31 9.44 -0.85 4.21
C ASN A 31 8.48 -1.11 5.38
N ILE A 32 8.70 -2.22 6.09
CA ILE A 32 8.05 -2.50 7.37
C ILE A 32 8.89 -1.87 8.48
N ILE A 33 8.31 -0.93 9.22
CA ILE A 33 8.93 -0.30 10.39
C ILE A 33 8.23 -0.86 11.63
N SER A 34 8.97 -1.53 12.51
CA SER A 34 8.41 -2.20 13.69
C SER A 34 9.31 -2.00 14.92
N LYS A 35 8.70 -2.02 16.11
CA LYS A 35 9.43 -2.08 17.40
C LYS A 35 10.04 -3.46 17.64
N THR A 36 9.43 -4.51 17.07
CA THR A 36 9.92 -5.89 17.12
C THR A 36 10.58 -6.28 15.80
N PRO A 37 11.70 -7.01 15.79
CA PRO A 37 12.28 -7.52 14.55
C PRO A 37 11.31 -8.44 13.81
N ILE A 38 11.07 -8.18 12.52
CA ILE A 38 10.35 -9.06 11.58
C ILE A 38 11.39 -9.66 10.65
N ARG A 39 11.57 -10.98 10.68
CA ARG A 39 12.58 -11.71 9.87
C ARG A 39 11.97 -12.82 9.01
N SER A 40 10.74 -13.23 9.29
CA SER A 40 9.99 -14.17 8.46
C SER A 40 8.52 -13.75 8.31
N LEU A 41 7.76 -14.46 7.49
CA LEU A 41 6.33 -14.19 7.30
C LEU A 41 5.52 -14.59 8.54
N GLU A 42 5.95 -15.63 9.25
CA GLU A 42 5.32 -16.09 10.49
C GLU A 42 5.33 -15.01 11.58
N ASP A 43 6.37 -14.17 11.59
CA ASP A 43 6.47 -13.03 12.51
C ASP A 43 5.34 -12.01 12.31
N LEU A 44 4.67 -11.98 11.15
CA LEU A 44 3.57 -11.06 10.88
C LEU A 44 2.25 -11.50 11.51
N ASN A 45 2.13 -12.77 11.93
CA ASN A 45 0.87 -13.34 12.38
C ASN A 45 0.33 -12.62 13.63
N GLY A 46 -0.87 -12.06 13.52
CA GLY A 46 -1.53 -11.32 14.59
C GLY A 46 -0.94 -9.94 14.91
N ILE A 47 0.11 -9.50 14.21
CA ILE A 47 0.69 -8.17 14.43
C ILE A 47 -0.24 -7.09 13.87
N LYS A 48 -0.50 -6.07 14.69
CA LYS A 48 -1.15 -4.84 14.23
C LYS A 48 -0.18 -4.05 13.35
N ILE A 49 -0.47 -3.99 12.05
CA ILE A 49 0.37 -3.28 11.08
C ILE A 49 -0.38 -2.12 10.45
N ARG A 50 0.26 -0.95 10.38
CA ARG A 50 -0.34 0.20 9.71
C ARG A 50 -0.32 -0.01 8.18
N ALA A 51 -1.45 0.22 7.53
CA ALA A 51 -1.58 0.25 6.07
C ALA A 51 -2.43 1.45 5.62
N THR A 52 -2.25 1.90 4.37
CA THR A 52 -3.09 2.97 3.76
C THR A 52 -4.47 2.50 3.32
N GLY A 53 -4.81 1.21 3.51
CA GLY A 53 -6.02 0.57 3.00
C GLY A 53 -5.81 -0.09 1.62
N GLY A 54 -6.89 -0.59 1.03
CA GLY A 54 -6.90 -1.25 -0.29
C GLY A 54 -6.03 -2.51 -0.35
N LEU A 55 -5.41 -2.73 -1.52
CA LEU A 55 -4.62 -3.93 -1.82
C LEU A 55 -3.54 -4.22 -0.77
N THR A 56 -2.86 -3.19 -0.25
CA THR A 56 -1.81 -3.37 0.77
C THR A 56 -2.37 -3.95 2.06
N ALA A 57 -3.57 -3.53 2.48
CA ALA A 57 -4.22 -4.08 3.67
C ALA A 57 -4.71 -5.52 3.44
N GLU A 58 -5.18 -5.84 2.23
CA GLU A 58 -5.57 -7.21 1.87
C GLU A 58 -4.36 -8.15 1.89
N ILE A 59 -3.24 -7.75 1.27
CA ILE A 59 -1.98 -8.53 1.29
C ILE A 59 -1.56 -8.83 2.73
N PHE A 60 -1.52 -7.83 3.61
CA PHE A 60 -1.12 -8.06 5.00
C PHE A 60 -2.07 -8.99 5.76
N ARG A 61 -3.37 -8.96 5.43
CA ARG A 61 -4.37 -9.85 6.04
C ARG A 61 -4.18 -11.29 5.59
N GLU A 62 -3.92 -11.52 4.31
CA GLU A 62 -3.59 -12.84 3.76
C GLU A 62 -2.27 -13.39 4.35
N LEU A 63 -1.34 -12.49 4.69
CA LEU A 63 -0.11 -12.84 5.40
C LEU A 63 -0.30 -13.05 6.92
N GLY A 64 -1.54 -13.01 7.43
CA GLY A 64 -1.87 -13.27 8.84
C GLY A 64 -1.76 -12.07 9.77
N ALA A 65 -1.38 -10.89 9.27
CA ALA A 65 -1.34 -9.68 10.09
C ALA A 65 -2.74 -9.07 10.30
N ALA A 66 -2.84 -8.16 11.26
CA ALA A 66 -4.04 -7.38 11.54
C ALA A 66 -3.84 -5.93 11.03
N PRO A 67 -4.15 -5.63 9.75
CA PRO A 67 -3.94 -4.30 9.20
C PRO A 67 -4.86 -3.26 9.86
N VAL A 68 -4.28 -2.13 10.26
CA VAL A 68 -5.00 -0.95 10.75
C VAL A 68 -4.89 0.13 9.67
N ALA A 69 -6.03 0.53 9.12
CA ALA A 69 -6.07 1.58 8.10
C ALA A 69 -5.84 2.95 8.76
N ILE A 70 -4.68 3.56 8.48
CA ILE A 70 -4.31 4.88 9.00
C ILE A 70 -3.75 5.70 7.85
N ALA A 71 -4.26 6.92 7.63
CA ALA A 71 -3.75 7.80 6.58
C ALA A 71 -2.28 8.15 6.85
N ALA A 72 -1.52 8.43 5.78
CA ALA A 72 -0.09 8.74 5.93
C ALA A 72 0.14 9.96 6.83
N ALA A 73 -0.74 10.97 6.73
CA ALA A 73 -0.72 12.16 7.57
C ALA A 73 -0.98 11.87 9.07
N GLU A 74 -1.68 10.78 9.38
CA GLU A 74 -2.07 10.42 10.75
C GLU A 74 -1.10 9.42 11.40
N THR A 75 -0.07 8.98 10.66
CA THR A 75 0.84 7.93 11.13
C THR A 75 1.68 8.38 12.33
N TYR A 76 2.13 9.64 12.36
CA TYR A 76 2.89 10.19 13.49
C TYR A 76 2.05 10.28 14.78
N PRO A 77 0.87 10.92 14.77
CA PRO A 77 -0.01 10.95 15.94
C PRO A 77 -0.37 9.56 16.47
N ALA A 78 -0.72 8.62 15.57
CA ALA A 78 -1.08 7.27 15.95
C ALA A 78 0.07 6.49 16.63
N PHE A 79 1.32 6.78 16.24
CA PHE A 79 2.49 6.17 16.87
C PHE A 79 2.76 6.73 18.27
N SER A 80 2.47 8.01 18.50
CA SER A 80 2.62 8.67 19.79
C SER A 80 1.58 8.19 20.82
N GLU A 81 0.32 8.02 20.41
CA GLU A 81 -0.75 7.57 21.32
C GLU A 81 -0.69 6.08 21.68
N ALA A 82 -0.04 5.25 20.85
CA ALA A 82 0.14 3.81 21.09
C ALA A 82 1.35 3.48 22.01
N SER A 83 1.76 4.43 22.86
CA SER A 83 2.89 4.32 23.81
C SER A 83 2.44 3.91 25.21
#